data_AF-A0A7Z7QS07-F1
#
_entry.id   AF-A0A7Z7QS07-F1
#
_cell.length_a   1.000
_cell.length_b   1.000
_cell.length_c   1.000
_cell.angle_alpha   90.00
_cell.angle_beta   90.00
_cell.angle_gamma   90.00
#
_symmetry.space_group_name_H-M   'P 1'
#
loop_
_entity.id
_entity.type
_entity.pdbx_description
1 polymer ?
#
loop_
_entity_poly.entity_id
_entity_poly.type
_entity_poly.pdbx_seq_one_letter_code
_entity_poly.pdbx_strand_id
1 'polypeptide(L)'
;MMCSSLACTADAYSEVLSQISERVLTQLKSVVLISPTFGSHMIVKQQLQAYQPNIEVISFSTYLGDTGVTDVDQPHRVITKGLKKRLYIGSTQSNTQTFQEMVALMTQIGVPVTVVEHPLQAESRNSSLYVHPALFMNMHALKAVFQGTDVPFFVYKLFPEGPITMKCITEMRLMWQEVMHILQKMNIETLNLLKFMVKENYPLREETIDASKIEAFETLSPVEQEYLLYVRYTGILIDPFSKPDAAGKYFDFSAVPFKHVFQNGSGEWQIPRMPSEDYYRTQIMRGIARVLKINTPMMDTFMYRYEAQLEAFQANHPNDSFSAQFKVQDFAHDIACIESQLSPH
;
A
#
# COMPACT_ATOMS: atom_id res chain seq x y z
N MET A 1 -4.86 22.01 -21.46
CA MET A 1 -5.00 22.08 -19.99
C MET A 1 -3.75 21.46 -19.39
N MET A 2 -3.10 22.07 -18.38
CA MET A 2 -1.89 21.49 -17.78
C MET A 2 -2.27 20.50 -16.69
N CYS A 3 -2.03 19.21 -16.98
CA CYS A 3 -2.20 18.09 -16.06
C CYS A 3 -0.81 17.54 -15.71
N SER A 4 -0.56 17.27 -14.43
CA SER A 4 0.66 16.58 -13.98
C SER A 4 0.31 15.18 -13.48
N SER A 5 1.26 14.24 -13.59
CA SER A 5 1.14 12.89 -13.03
C SER A 5 2.29 12.63 -12.07
N LEU A 6 1.96 12.18 -10.86
CA LEU A 6 2.93 11.72 -9.88
C LEU A 6 3.03 10.19 -9.96
N ALA A 7 4.13 9.73 -10.56
CA ALA A 7 4.48 8.32 -10.73
C ALA A 7 5.65 7.87 -9.83
N CYS A 8 6.06 8.71 -8.88
CA CYS A 8 6.96 8.34 -7.79
C CYS A 8 6.19 7.65 -6.65
N THR A 9 6.91 7.25 -5.61
CA THR A 9 6.33 6.68 -4.39
C THR A 9 5.59 7.75 -3.60
N ALA A 10 4.52 7.36 -2.89
CA ALA A 10 3.62 8.31 -2.23
C ALA A 10 4.31 9.16 -1.14
N ASP A 11 5.32 8.60 -0.48
CA ASP A 11 6.18 9.27 0.51
C ASP A 11 7.06 10.38 -0.08
N ALA A 12 7.24 10.41 -1.40
CA ALA A 12 8.00 11.44 -2.09
C ALA A 12 7.12 12.56 -2.68
N TYR A 13 5.79 12.47 -2.62
CA TYR A 13 4.91 13.43 -3.28
C TYR A 13 5.14 14.86 -2.78
N SER A 14 5.19 15.08 -1.46
CA SER A 14 5.37 16.41 -0.87
C SER A 14 6.72 17.02 -1.24
N GLU A 15 7.78 16.20 -1.21
CA GLU A 15 9.14 16.62 -1.55
C GLU A 15 9.28 16.95 -3.05
N VAL A 16 8.67 16.14 -3.92
CA VAL A 16 8.67 16.41 -5.37
C VAL A 16 7.92 17.70 -5.68
N LEU A 17 6.74 17.91 -5.07
CA LEU A 17 5.94 19.12 -5.31
C LEU A 17 6.64 20.39 -4.81
N SER A 18 7.40 20.33 -3.71
CA SER A 18 8.12 21.49 -3.17
C SER A 18 9.30 21.94 -4.04
N GLN A 19 9.81 21.06 -4.90
CA GLN A 19 10.91 21.36 -5.84
C GLN A 19 10.43 21.92 -7.19
N ILE A 20 9.12 21.88 -7.46
CA ILE A 20 8.56 22.41 -8.71
C ILE A 20 8.41 23.92 -8.60
N SER A 21 8.88 24.66 -9.62
CA SER A 21 8.78 26.12 -9.66
C SER A 21 7.33 26.62 -9.51
N GLU A 22 7.13 27.71 -8.77
CA GLU A 22 5.80 28.33 -8.59
C GLU A 22 5.09 28.66 -9.91
N ARG A 23 5.85 29.05 -10.94
CA ARG A 23 5.33 29.31 -12.29
C ARG A 23 4.61 28.09 -12.88
N VAL A 24 5.13 26.89 -12.62
CA VAL A 24 4.50 25.64 -13.06
C VAL A 24 3.29 25.34 -12.18
N LEU A 25 3.44 25.44 -10.85
CA LEU A 25 2.38 25.12 -9.89
C LEU A 25 1.11 25.95 -10.10
N THR A 26 1.26 27.25 -10.38
CA THR A 26 0.15 28.18 -10.66
C THR A 26 -0.62 27.85 -11.94
N GLN A 27 0.02 27.16 -12.90
CA GLN A 27 -0.60 26.77 -14.17
C GLN A 27 -1.28 25.40 -14.12
N LEU A 28 -0.96 24.57 -13.13
CA LEU A 28 -1.58 23.26 -12.96
C LEU A 28 -3.10 23.40 -12.79
N LYS A 29 -3.84 22.51 -13.45
CA LYS A 29 -5.30 22.38 -13.31
C LYS A 29 -5.71 21.07 -12.68
N SER A 30 -4.91 20.03 -12.90
CA SER A 30 -5.13 18.71 -12.37
C SER A 30 -3.81 18.01 -12.02
N VAL A 31 -3.86 17.17 -10.97
CA VAL A 31 -2.77 16.27 -10.58
C VAL A 31 -3.33 14.85 -10.46
N VAL A 32 -2.66 13.90 -11.12
CA VAL A 32 -3.03 12.48 -11.12
C VAL A 32 -2.04 11.68 -10.27
N LEU A 33 -2.53 11.02 -9.23
CA LEU A 33 -1.76 10.17 -8.34
C LEU A 33 -1.87 8.72 -8.80
N ILE A 34 -0.74 8.15 -9.26
CA ILE A 34 -0.73 6.81 -9.88
C ILE A 34 -0.68 5.69 -8.83
N SER A 35 0.07 5.88 -7.75
CA SER A 35 0.15 4.90 -6.64
C SER A 35 0.12 5.61 -5.28
N PRO A 36 -0.97 6.34 -4.99
CA PRO A 36 -1.13 7.01 -3.71
C PRO A 36 -1.22 6.02 -2.54
N THR A 37 -0.97 6.53 -1.34
CA THR A 37 -1.44 5.90 -0.10
C THR A 37 -2.78 6.51 0.32
N PHE A 38 -3.40 5.92 1.33
CA PHE A 38 -4.56 6.48 2.03
C PHE A 38 -4.25 7.90 2.54
N GLY A 39 -4.91 8.92 1.99
CA GLY A 39 -4.75 10.32 2.39
C GLY A 39 -3.84 11.15 1.46
N SER A 40 -3.18 10.55 0.46
CA SER A 40 -2.27 11.28 -0.42
C SER A 40 -2.94 12.46 -1.14
N HIS A 41 -4.19 12.32 -1.59
CA HIS A 41 -4.89 13.44 -2.22
C HIS A 41 -5.07 14.66 -1.30
N MET A 42 -5.21 14.46 0.02
CA MET A 42 -5.36 15.57 0.98
C MET A 42 -4.05 16.34 1.08
N ILE A 43 -2.94 15.62 1.19
CA ILE A 43 -1.60 16.21 1.27
C ILE A 43 -1.33 17.05 0.03
N VAL A 44 -1.49 16.44 -1.16
CA VAL A 44 -1.25 17.09 -2.45
C VAL A 44 -2.18 18.30 -2.64
N LYS A 45 -3.47 18.16 -2.34
CA LYS A 45 -4.44 19.25 -2.48
C LYS A 45 -4.10 20.42 -1.56
N GLN A 46 -3.77 20.16 -0.30
CA GLN A 46 -3.43 21.20 0.68
C GLN A 46 -2.16 21.95 0.29
N GLN A 47 -1.12 21.23 -0.12
CA GLN A 47 0.15 21.84 -0.52
C GLN A 47 0.00 22.72 -1.77
N LEU A 48 -0.88 22.34 -2.70
CA LEU A 48 -1.14 23.10 -3.91
C LEU A 48 -2.18 24.22 -3.75
N GLN A 49 -2.92 24.25 -2.64
CA GLN A 49 -4.02 25.19 -2.42
C GLN A 49 -3.57 26.66 -2.53
N ALA A 50 -2.35 26.99 -2.08
CA ALA A 50 -1.80 28.34 -2.16
C ALA A 50 -1.54 28.82 -3.60
N TYR A 51 -1.27 27.90 -4.53
CA TYR A 51 -0.95 28.20 -5.93
C TYR A 51 -2.15 28.03 -6.85
N GLN A 52 -2.99 27.03 -6.58
CA GLN A 52 -4.20 26.72 -7.34
C GLN A 52 -5.31 26.24 -6.37
N PRO A 53 -6.13 27.15 -5.83
CA PRO A 53 -7.19 26.81 -4.88
C PRO A 53 -8.23 25.81 -5.42
N ASN A 54 -8.44 25.82 -6.74
CA ASN A 54 -9.39 24.95 -7.44
C ASN A 54 -8.67 23.80 -8.17
N ILE A 55 -7.53 23.33 -7.66
CA ILE A 55 -6.82 22.20 -8.25
C ILE A 55 -7.68 20.93 -8.16
N GLU A 56 -7.76 20.20 -9.27
CA GLU A 56 -8.31 18.86 -9.28
C GLU A 56 -7.23 17.85 -8.86
N VAL A 57 -7.55 16.95 -7.94
CA VAL A 57 -6.67 15.84 -7.57
C VAL A 57 -7.41 14.54 -7.85
N ILE A 58 -6.79 13.69 -8.67
CA ILE A 58 -7.35 12.41 -9.12
C ILE A 58 -6.47 11.30 -8.54
N SER A 59 -7.07 10.35 -7.81
CA SER A 59 -6.35 9.21 -7.24
C SER A 59 -6.79 7.91 -7.89
N PHE A 60 -5.81 7.13 -8.35
CA PHE A 60 -6.01 5.71 -8.62
C PHE A 60 -5.80 4.88 -7.36
N SER A 61 -6.44 3.71 -7.29
CA SER A 61 -6.17 2.71 -6.25
C SER A 61 -4.72 2.22 -6.21
N THR A 62 -4.16 1.90 -7.38
CA THR A 62 -2.80 1.38 -7.57
C THR A 62 -2.33 1.65 -9.00
N TYR A 63 -1.03 1.45 -9.25
CA TYR A 63 -0.52 1.35 -10.62
C TYR A 63 -1.22 0.22 -11.40
N LEU A 64 -1.39 0.42 -12.70
CA LEU A 64 -2.20 -0.42 -13.60
C LEU A 64 -1.71 -1.87 -13.77
N GLY A 65 -0.50 -2.21 -13.33
CA GLY A 65 0.08 -3.51 -13.63
C GLY A 65 1.37 -3.82 -12.87
N ASP A 66 2.15 -4.73 -13.43
CA ASP A 66 3.50 -5.07 -12.98
C ASP A 66 4.48 -4.79 -14.11
N THR A 67 5.27 -3.73 -13.94
CA THR A 67 6.24 -3.26 -14.93
C THR A 67 7.62 -3.20 -14.29
N GLY A 68 8.59 -3.84 -14.92
CA GLY A 68 9.97 -3.90 -14.41
C GLY A 68 11.00 -3.62 -15.48
N VAL A 69 12.17 -3.16 -15.04
CA VAL A 69 13.38 -3.09 -15.85
C VAL A 69 13.97 -4.50 -15.95
N THR A 70 14.24 -4.95 -17.17
CA THR A 70 14.81 -6.29 -17.41
C THR A 70 16.34 -6.30 -17.43
N ASP A 71 16.93 -5.18 -17.80
CA ASP A 71 18.37 -4.97 -17.87
C ASP A 71 18.70 -3.64 -17.19
N VAL A 72 19.47 -3.70 -16.11
CA VAL A 72 19.82 -2.53 -15.28
C VAL A 72 20.70 -1.54 -16.06
N ASP A 73 21.45 -2.03 -17.06
CA ASP A 73 22.25 -1.19 -17.96
C ASP A 73 21.40 -0.49 -19.02
N GLN A 74 20.15 -0.92 -19.19
CA GLN A 74 19.17 -0.34 -20.13
C GLN A 74 17.87 0.05 -19.40
N PRO A 75 17.92 0.97 -18.41
CA PRO A 75 16.78 1.28 -17.53
C PRO A 75 15.60 1.93 -18.27
N HIS A 76 15.81 2.42 -19.49
CA HIS A 76 14.77 2.96 -20.38
C HIS A 76 13.92 1.86 -21.05
N ARG A 77 14.35 0.59 -20.97
CA ARG A 77 13.61 -0.56 -21.51
C ARG A 77 12.89 -1.30 -20.39
N VAL A 78 11.56 -1.27 -20.46
CA VAL A 78 10.69 -1.87 -19.45
C VAL A 78 9.80 -2.95 -20.06
N ILE A 79 9.44 -3.94 -19.27
CA ILE A 79 8.46 -4.97 -19.63
C ILE A 79 7.32 -4.94 -18.62
N THR A 80 6.09 -4.81 -19.13
CA THR A 80 4.87 -5.03 -18.36
C THR A 80 4.51 -6.51 -18.43
N LYS A 81 4.65 -7.23 -17.31
CA LYS A 81 4.38 -8.68 -17.22
C LYS A 81 2.90 -8.99 -17.06
N GLY A 82 2.14 -8.05 -16.52
CA GLY A 82 0.71 -8.23 -16.29
C GLY A 82 -0.01 -6.92 -16.04
N LEU A 83 -1.29 -6.92 -16.36
CA LEU A 83 -2.21 -5.82 -16.11
C LEU A 83 -3.20 -6.22 -15.02
N LYS A 84 -3.64 -5.24 -14.22
CA LYS A 84 -4.71 -5.44 -13.24
C LYS A 84 -6.03 -5.68 -13.99
N LYS A 85 -6.87 -6.57 -13.46
CA LYS A 85 -8.22 -6.83 -14.01
C LYS A 85 -9.14 -5.61 -13.87
N ARG A 86 -8.91 -4.79 -12.84
CA ARG A 86 -9.72 -3.63 -12.48
C ARG A 86 -8.89 -2.67 -11.63
N LEU A 87 -9.18 -1.38 -11.76
CA LEU A 87 -8.69 -0.32 -10.87
C LEU A 87 -9.87 0.50 -10.34
N TYR A 88 -9.66 1.25 -9.27
CA TYR A 88 -10.56 2.30 -8.82
C TYR A 88 -9.96 3.68 -9.10
N ILE A 89 -10.82 4.64 -9.42
CA ILE A 89 -10.42 6.03 -9.68
C ILE A 89 -11.44 7.00 -9.04
N GLY A 90 -10.96 8.02 -8.35
CA GLY A 90 -11.79 9.07 -7.75
C GLY A 90 -11.15 10.45 -7.94
N SER A 91 -11.95 11.50 -8.04
CA SER A 91 -11.49 12.88 -8.21
C SER A 91 -12.09 13.81 -7.16
N THR A 92 -11.35 14.85 -6.75
CA THR A 92 -11.88 15.92 -5.89
C THR A 92 -12.94 16.77 -6.58
N GLN A 93 -13.04 16.70 -7.91
CA GLN A 93 -14.02 17.41 -8.72
C GLN A 93 -14.76 16.40 -9.60
N SER A 94 -16.08 16.44 -9.59
CA SER A 94 -16.89 15.59 -10.45
C SER A 94 -16.90 16.11 -11.89
N ASN A 95 -16.89 15.19 -12.86
CA ASN A 95 -17.13 15.46 -14.28
C ASN A 95 -16.17 16.45 -14.97
N THR A 96 -14.91 16.52 -14.56
CA THR A 96 -13.91 17.28 -15.33
C THR A 96 -13.55 16.57 -16.64
N GLN A 97 -13.10 17.33 -17.63
CA GLN A 97 -12.63 16.77 -18.88
C GLN A 97 -11.43 15.82 -18.66
N THR A 98 -10.46 16.22 -17.82
CA THR A 98 -9.29 15.38 -17.48
C THR A 98 -9.73 14.03 -16.92
N PHE A 99 -10.68 14.04 -15.98
CA PHE A 99 -11.18 12.81 -15.37
C PHE A 99 -11.86 11.89 -16.39
N GLN A 100 -12.71 12.44 -17.26
CA GLN A 100 -13.36 11.69 -18.32
C GLN A 100 -12.36 11.09 -19.32
N GLU A 101 -11.34 11.85 -19.70
CA GLU A 101 -10.26 11.39 -20.58
C GLU A 101 -9.46 10.25 -19.95
N MET A 102 -9.17 10.32 -18.64
CA MET A 102 -8.48 9.24 -17.92
C MET A 102 -9.32 7.96 -17.87
N VAL A 103 -10.61 8.06 -17.57
CA VAL A 103 -11.52 6.90 -17.56
C VAL A 103 -11.63 6.27 -18.95
N ALA A 104 -11.75 7.09 -19.99
CA ALA A 104 -11.80 6.63 -21.37
C ALA A 104 -10.50 5.93 -21.80
N LEU A 105 -9.34 6.52 -21.47
CA LEU A 105 -8.03 5.96 -21.76
C LEU A 105 -7.84 4.58 -21.12
N MET A 106 -8.18 4.44 -19.84
CA MET A 106 -8.05 3.18 -19.11
C MET A 106 -8.93 2.07 -19.72
N THR A 107 -10.15 2.44 -20.15
CA THR A 107 -11.05 1.54 -20.86
C THR A 107 -10.49 1.13 -22.22
N GLN A 108 -9.91 2.07 -22.97
CA GLN A 108 -9.30 1.82 -24.28
C GLN A 108 -8.12 0.84 -24.21
N ILE A 109 -7.32 0.88 -23.14
CA ILE A 109 -6.18 -0.03 -22.95
C ILE A 109 -6.58 -1.38 -22.29
N GLY A 110 -7.88 -1.63 -22.10
CA GLY A 110 -8.38 -2.90 -21.57
C GLY A 110 -8.23 -3.07 -20.05
N VAL A 111 -8.02 -1.97 -19.31
CA VAL A 111 -7.95 -1.97 -17.84
C VAL A 111 -9.14 -1.18 -17.30
N PRO A 112 -10.31 -1.81 -17.16
CA PRO A 112 -11.52 -1.10 -16.76
C PRO A 112 -11.36 -0.50 -15.35
N VAL A 113 -11.89 0.70 -15.17
CA VAL A 113 -11.89 1.42 -13.89
C VAL A 113 -13.29 1.45 -13.28
N THR A 114 -13.38 1.25 -11.97
CA THR A 114 -14.55 1.60 -11.17
C THR A 114 -14.40 3.05 -10.74
N VAL A 115 -15.28 3.91 -11.25
CA VAL A 115 -15.38 5.30 -10.78
C VAL A 115 -16.01 5.32 -9.40
N VAL A 116 -15.37 6.00 -8.46
CA VAL A 116 -15.86 6.21 -7.09
C VAL A 116 -16.01 7.69 -6.79
N GLU A 117 -16.80 8.02 -5.77
CA GLU A 117 -17.22 9.40 -5.48
C GLU A 117 -16.08 10.30 -4.98
N HIS A 118 -15.07 9.72 -4.33
CA HIS A 118 -14.01 10.48 -3.68
C HIS A 118 -12.62 9.83 -3.88
N PRO A 119 -11.52 10.61 -4.04
CA PRO A 119 -10.17 10.05 -4.20
C PRO A 119 -9.78 9.13 -3.04
N LEU A 120 -10.16 9.48 -1.81
CA LEU A 120 -9.90 8.63 -0.64
C LEU A 120 -10.55 7.24 -0.75
N GLN A 121 -11.73 7.14 -1.35
CA GLN A 121 -12.36 5.85 -1.59
C GLN A 121 -11.51 5.02 -2.55
N ALA A 122 -11.00 5.63 -3.63
CA ALA A 122 -10.09 4.94 -4.56
C ALA A 122 -8.79 4.50 -3.86
N GLU A 123 -8.18 5.39 -3.08
CA GLU A 123 -6.97 5.11 -2.29
C GLU A 123 -7.16 3.94 -1.32
N SER A 124 -8.36 3.79 -0.75
CA SER A 124 -8.70 2.66 0.13
C SER A 124 -8.84 1.32 -0.60
N ARG A 125 -9.01 1.29 -1.93
CA ARG A 125 -9.12 0.03 -2.69
C ARG A 125 -7.74 -0.51 -3.08
N ASN A 126 -6.84 -0.59 -2.11
CA ASN A 126 -5.50 -1.14 -2.25
C ASN A 126 -5.23 -2.16 -1.14
N SER A 127 -5.14 -3.45 -1.51
CA SER A 127 -4.94 -4.54 -0.55
C SER A 127 -3.70 -4.37 0.32
N SER A 128 -2.65 -3.74 -0.23
CA SER A 128 -1.35 -3.57 0.43
C SER A 128 -1.49 -2.78 1.73
N LEU A 129 -2.44 -1.83 1.79
CA LEU A 129 -2.73 -1.05 3.01
C LEU A 129 -3.10 -1.94 4.20
N TYR A 130 -3.79 -3.05 3.93
CA TYR A 130 -4.37 -3.90 4.97
C TYR A 130 -3.49 -5.11 5.30
N VAL A 131 -2.66 -5.55 4.36
CA VAL A 131 -1.95 -6.83 4.48
C VAL A 131 -0.45 -6.67 4.70
N HIS A 132 0.19 -5.65 4.12
CA HIS A 132 1.64 -5.51 4.23
C HIS A 132 2.12 -5.23 5.66
N PRO A 133 1.50 -4.33 6.44
CA PRO A 133 2.01 -4.05 7.79
C PRO A 133 2.08 -5.29 8.68
N ALA A 134 1.07 -6.18 8.63
CA ALA A 134 1.10 -7.45 9.34
C ALA A 134 2.19 -8.41 8.81
N LEU A 135 2.37 -8.48 7.49
CA LEU A 135 3.33 -9.38 6.85
C LEU A 135 4.79 -8.92 6.99
N PHE A 136 5.05 -7.62 7.06
CA PHE A 136 6.40 -7.04 7.03
C PHE A 136 6.85 -6.41 8.35
N MET A 137 5.92 -6.02 9.23
CA MET A 137 6.24 -5.28 10.48
C MET A 137 5.94 -6.10 11.74
N ASN A 138 6.00 -7.42 11.61
CA ASN A 138 6.11 -8.36 12.72
C ASN A 138 7.58 -8.69 13.01
N MET A 139 7.85 -9.27 14.18
CA MET A 139 9.22 -9.53 14.64
C MET A 139 10.02 -10.46 13.71
N HIS A 140 9.38 -11.46 13.09
CA HIS A 140 10.07 -12.42 12.23
C HIS A 140 10.43 -11.79 10.88
N ALA A 141 9.50 -11.05 10.28
CA ALA A 141 9.72 -10.35 9.02
C ALA A 141 10.77 -9.24 9.17
N LEU A 142 10.69 -8.43 10.23
CA LEU A 142 11.69 -7.39 10.47
C LEU A 142 13.07 -8.00 10.75
N LYS A 143 13.15 -9.09 11.51
CA LYS A 143 14.41 -9.83 11.66
C LYS A 143 14.96 -10.25 10.29
N ALA A 144 14.12 -10.84 9.43
CA ALA A 144 14.55 -11.24 8.09
C ALA A 144 15.07 -10.04 7.28
N VAL A 145 14.41 -8.89 7.31
CA VAL A 145 14.84 -7.68 6.58
C VAL A 145 16.14 -7.09 7.13
N PHE A 146 16.25 -6.89 8.43
CA PHE A 146 17.34 -6.13 9.05
C PHE A 146 18.55 -6.99 9.45
N GLN A 147 18.35 -8.28 9.72
CA GLN A 147 19.41 -9.17 10.24
C GLN A 147 19.70 -10.35 9.31
N GLY A 148 18.82 -10.63 8.35
CA GLY A 148 18.89 -11.84 7.53
C GLY A 148 18.44 -13.09 8.29
N THR A 149 18.48 -14.22 7.60
CA THR A 149 18.12 -15.55 8.12
C THR A 149 19.11 -16.60 7.64
N ASP A 150 19.32 -17.65 8.44
CA ASP A 150 20.27 -18.73 8.10
C ASP A 150 19.81 -19.56 6.88
N VAL A 151 18.49 -19.66 6.70
CA VAL A 151 17.83 -20.33 5.57
C VAL A 151 16.85 -19.37 4.90
N PRO A 152 16.51 -19.58 3.61
CA PRO A 152 15.54 -18.73 2.92
C PRO A 152 14.21 -18.63 3.68
N PHE A 153 13.75 -17.39 3.87
CA PHE A 153 12.49 -17.05 4.53
C PHE A 153 11.65 -16.23 3.55
N PHE A 154 10.36 -16.56 3.43
CA PHE A 154 9.50 -16.07 2.35
C PHE A 154 8.27 -15.35 2.91
N VAL A 155 7.87 -14.27 2.26
CA VAL A 155 6.81 -13.36 2.73
C VAL A 155 5.47 -14.08 2.92
N TYR A 156 5.13 -14.99 2.00
CA TYR A 156 3.80 -15.58 1.92
C TYR A 156 3.73 -17.05 2.37
N LYS A 157 4.79 -17.57 3.01
CA LYS A 157 4.79 -18.92 3.58
C LYS A 157 4.35 -18.93 5.03
N LEU A 158 3.89 -20.11 5.48
CA LEU A 158 3.62 -20.37 6.89
C LEU A 158 4.92 -20.48 7.68
N PHE A 159 4.88 -20.19 8.97
CA PHE A 159 6.01 -20.43 9.86
C PHE A 159 6.36 -21.93 9.93
N PRO A 160 7.65 -22.36 9.88
CA PRO A 160 8.87 -21.55 9.99
C PRO A 160 9.47 -21.03 8.67
N GLU A 161 8.82 -21.25 7.53
CA GLU A 161 9.31 -20.80 6.22
C GLU A 161 8.95 -19.34 5.91
N GLY A 162 7.98 -18.77 6.62
CA GLY A 162 7.53 -17.39 6.49
C GLY A 162 6.83 -16.85 7.74
N PRO A 163 6.34 -15.59 7.73
CA PRO A 163 5.78 -14.92 8.90
C PRO A 163 4.34 -15.33 9.20
N ILE A 164 3.66 -16.03 8.27
CA ILE A 164 2.22 -16.29 8.41
C ILE A 164 1.98 -17.28 9.54
N THR A 165 1.26 -16.80 10.55
CA THR A 165 0.83 -17.51 11.76
C THR A 165 -0.56 -17.03 12.13
N MET A 166 -1.24 -17.71 13.06
CA MET A 166 -2.52 -17.22 13.59
C MET A 166 -2.38 -15.79 14.15
N LYS A 167 -1.29 -15.50 14.88
CA LYS A 167 -1.00 -14.16 15.40
C LYS A 167 -0.88 -13.12 14.28
N CYS A 168 -0.14 -13.42 13.21
CA CYS A 168 -0.03 -12.53 12.05
C CYS A 168 -1.42 -12.20 11.46
N ILE A 169 -2.31 -13.19 11.37
CA ILE A 169 -3.66 -13.00 10.83
C ILE A 169 -4.55 -12.21 11.78
N THR A 170 -4.47 -12.44 13.10
CA THR A 170 -5.15 -11.60 14.09
C THR A 170 -4.71 -10.14 13.97
N GLU A 171 -3.40 -9.89 13.85
CA GLU A 171 -2.85 -8.52 13.70
C GLU A 171 -3.32 -7.86 12.40
N MET A 172 -3.40 -8.62 11.29
CA MET A 172 -3.97 -8.16 10.03
C MET A 172 -5.44 -7.76 10.15
N ARG A 173 -6.27 -8.59 10.81
CA ARG A 173 -7.69 -8.28 11.03
C ARG A 173 -7.85 -7.04 11.90
N LEU A 174 -7.07 -6.92 12.98
CA LEU A 174 -7.13 -5.77 13.89
C LEU A 174 -6.79 -4.47 13.16
N MET A 175 -5.71 -4.46 12.38
CA MET A 175 -5.35 -3.28 11.59
C MET A 175 -6.42 -2.95 10.53
N TRP A 176 -6.97 -3.96 9.84
CA TRP A 176 -8.05 -3.75 8.90
C TRP A 176 -9.26 -3.08 9.57
N GLN A 177 -9.67 -3.54 10.76
CA GLN A 177 -10.76 -2.94 11.54
C GLN A 177 -10.48 -1.48 11.93
N GLU A 178 -9.23 -1.16 12.32
CA GLU A 178 -8.83 0.23 12.58
C GLU A 178 -9.01 1.12 11.35
N VAL A 179 -8.61 0.64 10.17
CA VAL A 179 -8.85 1.39 8.92
C VAL A 179 -10.33 1.49 8.59
N MET A 180 -11.14 0.44 8.85
CA MET A 180 -12.60 0.51 8.63
C MET A 180 -13.25 1.56 9.53
N HIS A 181 -12.83 1.69 10.79
CA HIS A 181 -13.32 2.74 11.68
C HIS A 181 -12.97 4.15 11.15
N ILE A 182 -11.78 4.32 10.57
CA ILE A 182 -11.39 5.58 9.91
C ILE A 182 -12.33 5.86 8.73
N LEU A 183 -12.53 4.90 7.82
CA LEU A 183 -13.42 5.06 6.67
C LEU A 183 -14.85 5.43 7.09
N GLN A 184 -15.40 4.71 8.08
CA GLN A 184 -16.74 4.97 8.62
C GLN A 184 -16.85 6.39 9.20
N LYS A 185 -15.86 6.83 9.98
CA LYS A 185 -15.84 8.18 10.55
C LYS A 185 -15.82 9.28 9.49
N MET A 186 -15.25 8.97 8.32
CA MET A 186 -15.17 9.85 7.16
C MET A 186 -16.34 9.68 6.18
N ASN A 187 -17.34 8.87 6.52
CA ASN A 187 -18.48 8.52 5.65
C ASN A 187 -18.05 7.92 4.29
N ILE A 188 -16.94 7.19 4.27
CA ILE A 188 -16.48 6.43 3.10
C ILE A 188 -16.89 4.97 3.26
N GLU A 189 -17.33 4.36 2.16
CA GLU A 189 -17.69 2.95 2.10
C GLU A 189 -16.52 2.05 2.57
N THR A 190 -16.83 1.15 3.51
CA THR A 190 -15.89 0.15 4.02
C THR A 190 -15.46 -0.84 2.94
N LEU A 191 -14.55 -1.74 3.30
CA LEU A 191 -13.99 -2.74 2.41
C LEU A 191 -14.12 -4.13 3.03
N ASN A 192 -14.88 -5.00 2.39
CA ASN A 192 -14.81 -6.44 2.63
C ASN A 192 -13.44 -6.97 2.16
N LEU A 193 -12.51 -7.12 3.12
CA LEU A 193 -11.12 -7.50 2.83
C LEU A 193 -11.01 -8.87 2.15
N LEU A 194 -11.75 -9.88 2.63
CA LEU A 194 -11.68 -11.23 2.07
C LEU A 194 -12.21 -11.25 0.63
N LYS A 195 -13.35 -10.61 0.38
CA LYS A 195 -13.91 -10.49 -0.98
C LYS A 195 -12.95 -9.79 -1.92
N PHE A 196 -12.37 -8.67 -1.48
CA PHE A 196 -11.37 -7.94 -2.26
C PHE A 196 -10.17 -8.84 -2.61
N MET A 197 -9.63 -9.53 -1.61
CA MET A 197 -8.50 -10.45 -1.76
C MET A 197 -8.76 -11.63 -2.70
N VAL A 198 -9.98 -12.17 -2.73
CA VAL A 198 -10.32 -13.38 -3.52
C VAL A 198 -10.84 -13.02 -4.91
N LYS A 199 -11.64 -11.95 -5.04
CA LYS A 199 -12.29 -11.60 -6.32
C LYS A 199 -11.45 -10.66 -7.17
N GLU A 200 -10.63 -9.81 -6.57
CA GLU A 200 -9.92 -8.75 -7.28
C GLU A 200 -8.40 -8.96 -7.33
N ASN A 201 -7.81 -9.48 -6.25
CA ASN A 201 -6.38 -9.74 -6.19
C ASN A 201 -5.98 -11.08 -6.82
N TYR A 202 -6.30 -12.19 -6.15
CA TYR A 202 -5.93 -13.52 -6.61
C TYR A 202 -7.02 -14.54 -6.28
N PRO A 203 -7.55 -15.26 -7.28
CA PRO A 203 -8.66 -16.18 -7.06
C PRO A 203 -8.26 -17.41 -6.25
N LEU A 204 -9.25 -18.01 -5.61
CA LEU A 204 -9.16 -19.34 -5.02
C LEU A 204 -10.06 -20.30 -5.81
N ARG A 205 -9.82 -21.59 -5.64
CA ARG A 205 -10.75 -22.65 -6.03
C ARG A 205 -12.04 -22.51 -5.21
N GLU A 206 -13.19 -22.73 -5.84
CA GLU A 206 -14.51 -22.53 -5.21
C GLU A 206 -14.70 -23.45 -3.99
N GLU A 207 -14.04 -24.59 -3.99
CA GLU A 207 -14.03 -25.58 -2.91
C GLU A 207 -13.30 -25.08 -1.64
N THR A 208 -12.50 -24.02 -1.73
CA THR A 208 -11.65 -23.54 -0.61
C THR A 208 -12.43 -22.70 0.40
N ILE A 209 -13.30 -21.79 -0.07
CA ILE A 209 -14.10 -20.92 0.80
C ILE A 209 -15.50 -20.76 0.19
N ASP A 210 -16.52 -21.01 1.01
CA ASP A 210 -17.92 -20.80 0.65
C ASP A 210 -18.20 -19.35 0.24
N ALA A 211 -18.88 -19.17 -0.90
CA ALA A 211 -19.17 -17.85 -1.45
C ALA A 211 -20.01 -16.97 -0.51
N SER A 212 -20.94 -17.54 0.25
CA SER A 212 -21.74 -16.79 1.23
C SER A 212 -20.88 -16.26 2.37
N LYS A 213 -19.82 -16.98 2.76
CA LYS A 213 -18.86 -16.52 3.78
C LYS A 213 -17.97 -15.38 3.27
N ILE A 214 -17.61 -15.41 1.98
CA ILE A 214 -16.90 -14.30 1.34
C ILE A 214 -17.76 -13.03 1.36
N GLU A 215 -19.02 -13.14 0.96
CA GLU A 215 -19.94 -12.00 0.92
C GLU A 215 -20.27 -11.46 2.32
N ALA A 216 -20.48 -12.34 3.31
CA ALA A 216 -20.82 -11.97 4.68
C ALA A 216 -19.62 -11.57 5.55
N PHE A 217 -18.38 -11.60 5.03
CA PHE A 217 -17.15 -11.51 5.84
C PHE A 217 -17.14 -10.38 6.87
N GLU A 218 -17.61 -9.18 6.52
CA GLU A 218 -17.65 -8.01 7.41
C GLU A 218 -18.51 -8.22 8.67
N THR A 219 -19.50 -9.11 8.63
CA THR A 219 -20.45 -9.37 9.73
C THR A 219 -20.18 -10.66 10.49
N LEU A 220 -19.18 -11.45 10.05
CA LEU A 220 -18.79 -12.69 10.73
C LEU A 220 -18.09 -12.40 12.06
N SER A 221 -18.04 -13.43 12.93
CA SER A 221 -17.30 -13.32 14.19
C SER A 221 -15.79 -13.10 13.94
N PRO A 222 -15.07 -12.42 14.85
CA PRO A 222 -13.63 -12.19 14.70
C PRO A 222 -12.82 -13.47 14.47
N VAL A 223 -13.16 -14.56 15.18
CA VAL A 223 -12.49 -15.87 15.03
C VAL A 223 -12.73 -16.44 13.64
N GLU A 224 -13.93 -16.32 13.11
CA GLU A 224 -14.26 -16.80 11.77
C GLU A 224 -13.60 -15.94 10.68
N GLN A 225 -13.54 -14.61 10.87
CA GLN A 225 -12.79 -13.73 9.98
C GLN A 225 -11.30 -14.11 9.93
N GLU A 226 -10.68 -14.32 11.09
CA GLU A 226 -9.29 -14.76 11.20
C GLU A 226 -9.08 -16.14 10.54
N TYR A 227 -9.99 -17.09 10.78
CA TYR A 227 -9.93 -18.41 10.15
C TYR A 227 -9.98 -18.30 8.62
N LEU A 228 -10.90 -17.52 8.06
CA LEU A 228 -11.04 -17.37 6.62
C LEU A 228 -9.85 -16.64 5.98
N LEU A 229 -9.28 -15.63 6.66
CA LEU A 229 -8.04 -14.99 6.21
C LEU A 229 -6.87 -15.97 6.22
N TYR A 230 -6.75 -16.80 7.26
CA TYR A 230 -5.72 -17.84 7.33
C TYR A 230 -5.88 -18.85 6.18
N VAL A 231 -7.09 -19.37 5.95
CA VAL A 231 -7.42 -20.26 4.83
C VAL A 231 -7.12 -19.60 3.48
N ARG A 232 -7.39 -18.30 3.34
CA ARG A 232 -7.07 -17.55 2.12
C ARG A 232 -5.58 -17.51 1.84
N TYR A 233 -4.72 -17.44 2.85
CA TYR A 233 -3.26 -17.47 2.66
C TYR A 233 -2.75 -18.89 2.41
N THR A 234 -3.31 -19.91 3.07
CA THR A 234 -2.94 -21.30 2.76
C THR A 234 -3.36 -21.71 1.35
N GLY A 235 -4.52 -21.23 0.88
CA GLY A 235 -5.04 -21.50 -0.46
C GLY A 235 -4.23 -20.91 -1.61
N ILE A 236 -3.26 -20.02 -1.32
CA ILE A 236 -2.33 -19.46 -2.32
C ILE A 236 -0.86 -19.78 -2.04
N LEU A 237 -0.56 -20.80 -1.21
CA LEU A 237 0.84 -21.23 -1.05
C LEU A 237 1.43 -21.68 -2.39
N ILE A 238 0.59 -22.30 -3.19
CA ILE A 238 0.79 -22.59 -4.60
C ILE A 238 -0.13 -21.72 -5.45
N ASP A 239 0.11 -21.66 -6.76
CA ASP A 239 -0.92 -21.25 -7.71
C ASP A 239 -1.85 -22.44 -7.99
N PRO A 240 -3.09 -22.46 -7.44
CA PRO A 240 -4.00 -23.58 -7.61
C PRO A 240 -4.61 -23.68 -9.02
N PHE A 241 -4.29 -22.74 -9.92
CA PHE A 241 -4.70 -22.74 -11.32
C PHE A 241 -3.53 -23.02 -12.27
N SER A 242 -2.29 -23.05 -11.77
CA SER A 242 -1.15 -23.45 -12.58
C SER A 242 -1.27 -24.92 -13.01
N LYS A 243 -0.66 -25.26 -14.16
CA LYS A 243 -0.58 -26.66 -14.58
C LYS A 243 0.40 -27.39 -13.64
N PRO A 244 -0.01 -28.46 -12.95
CA PRO A 244 0.91 -29.21 -12.12
C PRO A 244 1.95 -29.95 -12.97
N ASP A 245 3.12 -30.19 -12.38
CA ASP A 245 4.16 -31.02 -12.97
C ASP A 245 3.78 -32.52 -12.96
N ALA A 246 4.68 -33.37 -13.48
CA ALA A 246 4.46 -34.81 -13.56
C ALA A 246 4.32 -35.50 -12.18
N ALA A 247 4.76 -34.85 -11.10
CA ALA A 247 4.62 -35.31 -9.73
C ALA A 247 3.39 -34.71 -9.01
N GLY A 248 2.59 -33.92 -9.72
CA GLY A 248 1.40 -33.26 -9.15
C GLY A 248 1.70 -31.97 -8.38
N LYS A 249 2.90 -31.41 -8.49
CA LYS A 249 3.27 -30.15 -7.82
C LYS A 249 2.89 -28.95 -8.67
N TYR A 250 2.22 -27.99 -8.06
CA TYR A 250 1.86 -26.72 -8.67
C TYR A 250 3.00 -25.70 -8.55
N PHE A 251 2.90 -24.60 -9.30
CA PHE A 251 3.84 -23.49 -9.19
C PHE A 251 3.86 -22.93 -7.75
N ASP A 252 5.05 -22.77 -7.17
CA ASP A 252 5.23 -22.22 -5.81
C ASP A 252 5.03 -20.70 -5.82
N PHE A 253 3.77 -20.30 -5.65
CA PHE A 253 3.37 -18.90 -5.63
C PHE A 253 3.84 -18.17 -4.37
N SER A 254 4.07 -18.89 -3.27
CA SER A 254 4.48 -18.32 -1.98
C SER A 254 5.96 -18.00 -1.85
N ALA A 255 6.81 -18.47 -2.77
CA ALA A 255 8.26 -18.33 -2.73
C ALA A 255 8.75 -16.91 -3.08
N VAL A 256 8.21 -15.88 -2.44
CA VAL A 256 8.64 -14.48 -2.56
C VAL A 256 9.62 -14.16 -1.43
N PRO A 257 10.93 -13.96 -1.73
CA PRO A 257 11.93 -13.72 -0.70
C PRO A 257 11.81 -12.32 -0.11
N PHE A 258 12.18 -12.17 1.16
CA PHE A 258 12.41 -10.84 1.72
C PHE A 258 13.59 -10.15 1.03
N LYS A 259 13.46 -8.84 0.83
CA LYS A 259 14.60 -7.98 0.52
C LYS A 259 15.22 -7.54 1.84
N HIS A 260 16.54 -7.53 1.88
CA HIS A 260 17.29 -7.09 3.06
C HIS A 260 17.65 -5.62 2.94
N VAL A 261 17.97 -5.00 4.07
CA VAL A 261 18.74 -3.74 4.07
C VAL A 261 20.02 -3.94 3.24
N PHE A 262 20.40 -2.91 2.49
CA PHE A 262 21.51 -2.99 1.54
C PHE A 262 22.26 -1.66 1.48
N GLN A 263 23.53 -1.68 1.10
CA GLN A 263 24.29 -0.45 0.85
C GLN A 263 24.15 -0.03 -0.61
N ASN A 264 23.93 1.26 -0.85
CA ASN A 264 23.97 1.82 -2.19
C ASN A 264 25.42 1.97 -2.70
N GLY A 265 25.59 2.49 -3.93
CA GLY A 265 26.92 2.69 -4.53
C GLY A 265 27.85 3.63 -3.76
N SER A 266 27.31 4.45 -2.84
CA SER A 266 28.07 5.36 -1.98
C SER A 266 28.39 4.75 -0.60
N GLY A 267 28.03 3.48 -0.36
CA GLY A 267 28.23 2.80 0.93
C GLY A 267 27.20 3.19 1.99
N GLU A 268 26.10 3.86 1.62
CA GLU A 268 25.06 4.27 2.56
C GLU A 268 23.97 3.19 2.64
N TRP A 269 23.63 2.77 3.87
CA TRP A 269 22.55 1.81 4.14
C TRP A 269 21.18 2.36 3.73
N GLN A 270 20.45 1.52 3.00
CA GLN A 270 19.08 1.74 2.53
C GLN A 270 18.16 0.67 3.10
N ILE A 271 16.90 1.05 3.30
CA ILE A 271 15.83 0.12 3.65
C ILE A 271 15.06 -0.22 2.37
N PRO A 272 14.83 -1.52 2.07
CA PRO A 272 14.03 -1.89 0.92
C PRO A 272 12.63 -1.29 1.01
N ARG A 273 11.99 -1.13 -0.16
CA ARG A 273 10.64 -0.59 -0.30
C ARG A 273 9.64 -1.17 0.70
N MET A 274 9.70 -2.48 0.94
CA MET A 274 8.96 -3.14 2.02
C MET A 274 9.98 -3.47 3.13
N PRO A 275 9.88 -2.87 4.34
CA PRO A 275 8.73 -2.14 4.87
C PRO A 275 8.80 -0.60 4.80
N SER A 276 9.77 0.04 4.14
CA SER A 276 9.91 1.51 4.19
C SER A 276 8.65 2.28 3.76
N GLU A 277 8.01 1.89 2.65
CA GLU A 277 6.75 2.50 2.23
C GLU A 277 5.62 2.15 3.19
N ASP A 278 5.61 0.94 3.75
CA ASP A 278 4.58 0.51 4.69
C ASP A 278 4.65 1.28 6.01
N TYR A 279 5.87 1.66 6.45
CA TYR A 279 6.07 2.60 7.55
C TYR A 279 5.40 3.94 7.28
N TYR A 280 5.67 4.57 6.13
CA TYR A 280 5.00 5.82 5.75
C TYR A 280 3.48 5.67 5.69
N ARG A 281 2.96 4.65 4.99
CA ARG A 281 1.52 4.41 4.85
C ARG A 281 0.84 4.26 6.20
N THR A 282 1.41 3.48 7.11
CA THR A 282 0.86 3.29 8.46
C THR A 282 0.96 4.56 9.29
N GLN A 283 2.03 5.34 9.17
CA GLN A 283 2.14 6.64 9.84
C GLN A 283 1.05 7.62 9.37
N ILE A 284 0.79 7.70 8.07
CA ILE A 284 -0.26 8.58 7.54
C ILE A 284 -1.65 8.13 8.02
N MET A 285 -1.96 6.83 7.95
CA MET A 285 -3.24 6.31 8.49
C MET A 285 -3.39 6.59 9.98
N ARG A 286 -2.31 6.43 10.75
CA ARG A 286 -2.27 6.76 12.18
C ARG A 286 -2.46 8.26 12.43
N GLY A 287 -1.87 9.12 11.61
CA GLY A 287 -2.04 10.57 11.64
C GLY A 287 -3.51 10.97 11.43
N ILE A 288 -4.15 10.42 10.38
CA ILE A 288 -5.58 10.62 10.12
C ILE A 288 -6.42 10.16 11.31
N ALA A 289 -6.14 8.97 11.85
CA ALA A 289 -6.85 8.44 13.01
C ALA A 289 -6.76 9.37 14.23
N ARG A 290 -5.58 9.94 14.50
CA ARG A 290 -5.37 10.91 15.59
C ARG A 290 -6.22 12.17 15.41
N VAL A 291 -6.23 12.75 14.20
CA VAL A 291 -7.08 13.91 13.88
C VAL A 291 -8.56 13.58 14.11
N LEU A 292 -8.98 12.37 13.74
CA LEU A 292 -10.35 11.89 13.91
C LEU A 292 -10.66 11.34 15.32
N LYS A 293 -9.69 11.35 16.23
CA LYS A 293 -9.79 10.83 17.61
C LYS A 293 -10.15 9.34 17.66
N ILE A 294 -9.54 8.55 16.79
CA ILE A 294 -9.69 7.09 16.70
C ILE A 294 -8.43 6.42 17.26
N ASN A 295 -8.61 5.44 18.15
CA ASN A 295 -7.51 4.64 18.67
C ASN A 295 -7.03 3.63 17.62
N THR A 296 -5.71 3.51 17.48
CA THR A 296 -5.07 2.60 16.50
C THR A 296 -3.95 1.74 17.14
N PRO A 297 -4.27 0.98 18.21
CA PRO A 297 -3.26 0.22 18.96
C PRO A 297 -2.47 -0.78 18.11
N MET A 298 -3.06 -1.31 17.03
CA MET A 298 -2.36 -2.21 16.13
C MET A 298 -1.38 -1.48 15.23
N MET A 299 -1.77 -0.35 14.64
CA MET A 299 -0.82 0.53 13.95
C MET A 299 0.30 0.99 14.90
N ASP A 300 0.00 1.34 16.15
CA ASP A 300 1.03 1.72 17.14
C ASP A 300 2.03 0.61 17.42
N THR A 301 1.54 -0.63 17.59
CA THR A 301 2.38 -1.82 17.77
C THR A 301 3.31 -2.04 16.58
N PHE A 302 2.79 -1.86 15.38
CA PHE A 302 3.52 -1.98 14.12
C PHE A 302 4.62 -0.92 13.99
N MET A 303 4.33 0.35 14.33
CA MET A 303 5.32 1.43 14.34
C MET A 303 6.41 1.18 15.39
N TYR A 304 6.03 0.81 16.60
CA TYR A 304 6.97 0.51 17.68
C TYR A 304 7.97 -0.58 17.27
N ARG A 305 7.49 -1.67 16.64
CA ARG A 305 8.36 -2.77 16.19
C ARG A 305 9.34 -2.32 15.10
N TYR A 306 8.87 -1.54 14.13
CA TYR A 306 9.71 -1.05 13.04
C TYR A 306 10.79 -0.09 13.57
N GLU A 307 10.39 0.91 14.37
CA GLU A 307 11.28 1.92 14.95
C GLU A 307 12.35 1.28 15.85
N ALA A 308 11.97 0.30 16.68
CA ALA A 308 12.92 -0.45 17.51
C ALA A 308 13.98 -1.20 16.67
N GLN A 309 13.66 -1.62 15.44
CA GLN A 309 14.61 -2.27 14.55
C GLN A 309 15.52 -1.27 13.84
N LEU A 310 15.05 -0.06 13.56
CA LEU A 310 15.92 1.02 13.08
C LEU A 310 17.03 1.31 14.10
N GLU A 311 16.62 1.55 15.35
CA GLU A 311 17.53 1.84 16.45
C GLU A 311 18.52 0.69 16.70
N ALA A 312 18.02 -0.55 16.77
CA ALA A 312 18.87 -1.72 16.97
C ALA A 312 19.86 -1.94 15.81
N PHE A 313 19.43 -1.70 14.56
CA PHE A 313 20.32 -1.84 13.40
C PHE A 313 21.43 -0.78 13.43
N GLN A 314 21.10 0.48 13.71
CA GLN A 314 22.09 1.56 13.82
C GLN A 314 23.06 1.35 14.98
N ALA A 315 22.57 0.88 16.14
CA ALA A 315 23.42 0.58 17.30
C ALA A 315 24.46 -0.52 17.01
N ASN A 316 24.13 -1.48 16.15
CA ASN A 316 25.06 -2.54 15.72
C ASN A 316 26.03 -2.11 14.60
N HIS A 317 25.82 -0.93 14.01
CA HIS A 317 26.61 -0.39 12.89
C HIS A 317 27.02 1.08 13.15
N PRO A 318 27.67 1.42 14.28
CA PRO A 318 27.84 2.81 14.73
C PRO A 318 28.73 3.68 13.84
N ASN A 319 29.54 3.08 12.95
CA ASN A 319 30.48 3.78 12.07
C ASN A 319 30.00 3.88 10.62
N ASP A 320 28.81 3.35 10.32
CA ASP A 320 28.29 3.29 8.96
C ASP A 320 27.47 4.54 8.61
N SER A 321 27.28 4.78 7.31
CA SER A 321 26.39 5.83 6.81
C SER A 321 24.98 5.27 6.59
N PHE A 322 23.96 6.04 6.93
CA PHE A 322 22.55 5.62 6.81
C PHE A 322 21.74 6.66 6.05
N SER A 323 20.84 6.19 5.20
CA SER A 323 19.82 7.02 4.58
C SER A 323 18.86 7.62 5.61
N ALA A 324 18.09 8.62 5.18
CA ALA A 324 17.04 9.22 6.01
C ALA A 324 15.96 8.22 6.45
N GLN A 325 15.82 7.07 5.76
CA GLN A 325 14.86 6.01 6.11
C GLN A 325 15.14 5.37 7.49
N PHE A 326 16.37 5.47 8.00
CA PHE A 326 16.74 4.97 9.34
C PHE A 326 16.39 5.94 10.47
N LYS A 327 15.97 7.17 10.16
CA LYS A 327 15.49 8.10 11.18
C LYS A 327 14.04 7.78 11.50
N VAL A 328 13.69 7.81 12.78
CA VAL A 328 12.28 7.81 13.21
C VAL A 328 11.63 9.08 12.65
N GLN A 329 10.55 8.91 11.89
CA GLN A 329 9.87 10.00 11.20
C GLN A 329 8.42 10.06 11.63
N ASP A 330 7.99 11.24 12.09
CA ASP A 330 6.58 11.52 12.37
C ASP A 330 5.82 11.99 11.13
N PHE A 331 6.53 12.29 10.04
CA PHE A 331 5.97 12.89 8.81
C PHE A 331 5.08 14.11 9.11
N ALA A 332 5.51 14.96 10.06
CA ALA A 332 4.69 16.05 10.61
C ALA A 332 4.12 17.00 9.56
N HIS A 333 4.88 17.31 8.49
CA HIS A 333 4.38 18.17 7.42
C HIS A 333 3.16 17.57 6.72
N ASP A 334 3.25 16.31 6.29
CA ASP A 334 2.17 15.61 5.60
C ASP A 334 0.95 15.45 6.51
N ILE A 335 1.16 15.15 7.79
CA ILE A 335 0.08 15.08 8.78
C ILE A 335 -0.59 16.45 8.99
N ALA A 336 0.17 17.54 9.06
CA ALA A 336 -0.38 18.88 9.18
C ALA A 336 -1.20 19.28 7.93
N CYS A 337 -0.79 18.83 6.73
CA CYS A 337 -1.57 19.03 5.52
C CYS A 337 -2.93 18.30 5.59
N ILE A 338 -2.93 17.07 6.09
CA ILE A 338 -4.16 16.29 6.32
C ILE A 338 -5.06 16.96 7.36
N GLU A 339 -4.50 17.39 8.49
CA GLU A 339 -5.25 18.07 9.57
C GLU A 339 -5.96 19.31 9.05
N SER A 340 -5.30 20.07 8.16
CA SER A 340 -5.86 21.26 7.53
C SER A 340 -7.05 20.94 6.62
N GLN A 341 -7.04 19.79 5.92
CA GLN A 341 -8.15 19.35 5.07
C GLN A 341 -9.32 18.74 5.85
N LEU A 342 -9.07 18.22 7.06
CA LEU A 342 -10.08 17.56 7.90
C LEU A 342 -10.70 18.50 8.94
N SER A 343 -10.02 19.59 9.27
CA SER A 343 -10.53 20.59 10.22
C SER A 343 -11.66 21.42 9.60
N PRO A 344 -12.80 21.59 10.28
CA PRO A 344 -13.86 22.47 9.78
C PRO A 344 -13.34 23.93 9.74
N HIS A 345 -13.51 24.59 8.59
CA HIS A 345 -13.29 26.03 8.46
C HIS A 345 -14.38 26.84 9.16
#